data_AF-A0A7C0WVK0-F1
#
_entry.id   AF-A0A7C0WVK0-F1
#
_cell.length_a   1.000
_cell.length_b   1.000
_cell.length_c   1.000
_cell.angle_alpha   90.00
_cell.angle_beta   90.00
_cell.angle_gamma   90.00
#
_symmetry.space_group_name_H-M   'P 1'
#
loop_
_entity.id
_entity.type
_entity.pdbx_description
1 polymer ?
#
loop_
_entity_poly.entity_id
_entity_poly.type
_entity_poly.pdbx_seq_one_letter_code
_entity_poly.pdbx_strand_id
1 'polypeptide(L)'
;MSCFTYFPHKMDYRSCKNILLLLGVLLIFGFSPRPCAGAGLNLHDISVAQTLKFYRQVPHLSSEELAYGRKIVAGLGYNAQRVFRKMCLMPGINFAKCKETWTSLRGPKLSYAQVLAFEKWSSLPAVTSDLGLKALLAIRTMGYEACRSFRRYCGLPKMTPDCALKTILLLNRFDDAQNRAAQGLFAVAGMNAVQALDSLGIIARVHDHQARAAGAFAGVAGMNVGMLD
;
A
#
# COMPACT_ATOMS: atom_id res chain seq x y z
N MET A 1 -4.21 -42.43 -83.48
CA MET A 1 -5.43 -43.22 -83.72
C MET A 1 -5.43 -44.39 -82.76
N SER A 2 -6.49 -44.46 -81.94
CA SER A 2 -6.97 -45.62 -81.17
C SER A 2 -6.11 -46.17 -80.01
N CYS A 3 -6.63 -46.67 -78.89
CA CYS A 3 -7.88 -46.57 -78.11
C CYS A 3 -7.75 -47.59 -76.93
N PHE A 4 -8.55 -47.44 -75.86
CA PHE A 4 -8.84 -48.45 -74.78
C PHE A 4 -7.73 -48.74 -73.73
N THR A 5 -7.96 -48.84 -72.40
CA THR A 5 -9.19 -48.89 -71.58
C THR A 5 -8.89 -48.65 -70.09
N TYR A 6 -9.89 -48.13 -69.39
CA TYR A 6 -9.99 -47.98 -67.93
C TYR A 6 -11.06 -48.97 -67.42
N PHE A 7 -10.84 -49.69 -66.31
CA PHE A 7 -11.86 -50.26 -65.39
C PHE A 7 -11.12 -50.79 -64.12
N PRO A 8 -11.77 -50.99 -62.96
CA PRO A 8 -11.59 -50.14 -61.77
C PRO A 8 -11.25 -50.95 -60.50
N HIS A 9 -10.94 -50.30 -59.38
CA HIS A 9 -11.04 -50.95 -58.07
C HIS A 9 -11.89 -50.12 -57.11
N LYS A 10 -13.02 -50.72 -56.72
CA LYS A 10 -13.94 -50.26 -55.67
C LYS A 10 -13.17 -50.16 -54.36
N MET A 11 -13.19 -49.00 -53.70
CA MET A 11 -12.89 -48.89 -52.27
C MET A 11 -14.18 -49.04 -51.47
N ASP A 12 -14.12 -49.95 -50.51
CA ASP A 12 -15.23 -50.40 -49.68
C ASP A 12 -15.52 -49.38 -48.57
N TYR A 13 -16.67 -48.70 -48.68
CA TYR A 13 -17.08 -47.55 -47.86
C TYR A 13 -17.31 -47.89 -46.37
N ARG A 14 -17.27 -49.18 -46.00
CA ARG A 14 -17.50 -49.66 -44.63
C ARG A 14 -16.27 -49.57 -43.73
N SER A 15 -15.06 -49.69 -44.26
CA SER A 15 -13.83 -49.63 -43.43
C SER A 15 -13.47 -48.21 -42.98
N CYS A 16 -13.81 -47.18 -43.78
CA CYS A 16 -13.55 -45.78 -43.40
C CYS A 16 -14.46 -45.29 -42.26
N LYS A 17 -15.65 -45.89 -42.09
CA LYS A 17 -16.61 -45.48 -41.06
C LYS A 17 -16.17 -45.91 -39.66
N ASN A 18 -15.52 -47.06 -39.54
CA ASN A 18 -15.02 -47.57 -38.25
C ASN A 18 -13.71 -46.89 -37.81
N ILE A 19 -12.87 -46.46 -38.76
CA ILE A 19 -11.63 -45.71 -38.46
C ILE A 19 -11.95 -44.29 -37.99
N LEU A 20 -12.94 -43.62 -38.59
CA LEU A 20 -13.38 -42.30 -38.11
C LEU A 20 -14.04 -42.35 -36.72
N LEU A 21 -14.78 -43.43 -36.41
CA LEU A 21 -15.41 -43.61 -35.11
C LEU A 21 -14.40 -43.87 -33.99
N LEU A 22 -13.32 -44.61 -34.26
CA LEU A 22 -12.23 -44.85 -33.30
C LEU A 22 -11.40 -43.58 -33.04
N LEU A 23 -11.17 -42.73 -34.05
CA LEU A 23 -10.51 -41.42 -33.88
C LEU A 23 -11.39 -40.40 -33.14
N GLY A 24 -12.71 -40.46 -33.29
CA GLY A 24 -13.65 -39.60 -32.57
C GLY A 24 -13.76 -39.91 -31.07
N VAL A 25 -13.66 -41.18 -30.67
CA VAL A 25 -13.77 -41.58 -29.25
C VAL A 25 -12.46 -41.33 -28.47
N LEU A 26 -11.30 -41.44 -29.12
CA LEU A 26 -10.00 -41.17 -28.47
C LEU A 26 -9.74 -39.68 -28.18
N LEU A 27 -10.42 -38.76 -28.88
CA LEU A 27 -10.34 -37.32 -28.61
C LEU A 27 -11.22 -36.86 -27.43
N ILE A 28 -12.20 -37.66 -27.01
CA ILE A 28 -13.13 -37.29 -25.92
C ILE A 28 -12.61 -37.76 -24.56
N PHE A 29 -11.74 -38.77 -24.50
CA PHE A 29 -11.15 -39.27 -23.24
C PHE A 29 -9.76 -38.72 -22.90
N GLY A 30 -9.19 -37.84 -23.73
CA GLY A 30 -7.85 -37.27 -23.54
C GLY A 30 -7.77 -35.96 -22.75
N PHE A 31 -8.91 -35.29 -22.50
CA PHE A 31 -8.95 -34.05 -21.72
C PHE A 31 -9.70 -34.28 -20.41
N SER A 32 -9.11 -35.08 -19.51
CA SER A 32 -9.29 -34.75 -18.09
C SER A 32 -8.70 -33.36 -17.91
N PRO A 33 -9.47 -32.34 -17.49
CA PRO A 33 -8.86 -31.12 -16.99
C PRO A 33 -7.99 -31.57 -15.83
N ARG A 34 -6.67 -31.62 -16.06
CA ARG A 34 -5.75 -31.59 -14.94
C ARG A 34 -6.23 -30.41 -14.12
N PRO A 35 -6.58 -30.59 -12.83
CA PRO A 35 -6.69 -29.43 -11.97
C PRO A 35 -5.30 -28.80 -12.10
N CYS A 36 -5.22 -27.71 -12.87
CA CYS A 36 -4.17 -26.76 -12.71
C CYS A 36 -4.26 -26.49 -11.21
N ALA A 37 -3.34 -27.06 -10.44
CA ALA A 37 -3.05 -26.56 -9.13
C ALA A 37 -2.64 -25.12 -9.44
N GLY A 38 -3.62 -24.22 -9.46
CA GLY A 38 -3.38 -22.81 -9.36
C GLY A 38 -2.59 -22.75 -8.08
N ALA A 39 -1.27 -22.54 -8.21
CA ALA A 39 -0.44 -22.17 -7.09
C ALA A 39 -1.16 -20.95 -6.54
N GLY A 40 -1.97 -21.17 -5.49
CA GLY A 40 -2.74 -20.11 -4.87
C GLY A 40 -1.70 -19.08 -4.54
N LEU A 41 -1.76 -17.93 -5.21
CA LEU A 41 -0.82 -16.85 -5.00
C LEU A 41 -0.90 -16.55 -3.51
N ASN A 42 0.05 -17.07 -2.73
CA ASN A 42 0.05 -16.83 -1.30
C ASN A 42 0.58 -15.42 -1.13
N LEU A 43 -0.35 -14.45 -1.16
CA LEU A 43 -0.07 -13.02 -1.07
C LEU A 43 0.78 -12.71 0.17
N HIS A 44 0.62 -13.51 1.23
CA HIS A 44 1.47 -13.43 2.41
C HIS A 44 2.93 -13.78 2.09
N ASP A 45 3.19 -14.92 1.46
CA ASP A 45 4.56 -15.36 1.12
C ASP A 45 5.24 -14.40 0.14
N ILE A 46 4.47 -13.83 -0.80
CA ILE A 46 4.97 -12.79 -1.71
C ILE A 46 5.38 -11.54 -0.92
N SER A 47 4.53 -11.08 0.00
CA SER A 47 4.83 -9.92 0.82
C SER A 47 6.01 -10.18 1.77
N VAL A 48 6.13 -11.38 2.33
CA VAL A 48 7.28 -11.80 3.15
C VAL A 48 8.55 -11.77 2.30
N ALA A 49 8.55 -12.42 1.14
CA ALA A 49 9.69 -12.47 0.23
C ALA A 49 10.11 -11.06 -0.21
N GLN A 50 9.16 -10.19 -0.53
CA GLN A 50 9.43 -8.79 -0.85
C GLN A 50 10.06 -8.06 0.34
N THR A 51 9.53 -8.26 1.55
CA THR A 51 10.06 -7.62 2.76
C THR A 51 11.49 -8.07 3.07
N LEU A 52 11.79 -9.35 2.87
CA LEU A 52 13.15 -9.87 3.02
C LEU A 52 14.13 -9.32 1.98
N LYS A 53 13.67 -8.97 0.77
CA LYS A 53 14.51 -8.27 -0.21
C LYS A 53 14.98 -6.91 0.31
N PHE A 54 14.10 -6.14 0.94
CA PHE A 54 14.47 -4.86 1.57
C PHE A 54 15.34 -5.05 2.80
N TYR A 55 15.03 -6.03 3.66
CA TYR A 55 15.83 -6.27 4.87
C TYR A 55 17.28 -6.63 4.55
N ARG A 56 17.53 -7.40 3.49
CA ARG A 56 18.90 -7.73 3.02
C ARG A 56 19.72 -6.52 2.59
N GLN A 57 19.09 -5.38 2.34
CA GLN A 57 19.77 -4.14 1.96
C GLN A 57 20.20 -3.31 3.17
N VAL A 58 19.81 -3.70 4.40
CA VAL A 58 20.28 -3.02 5.61
C VAL A 58 21.80 -3.21 5.73
N PRO A 59 22.57 -2.12 5.96
CA PRO A 59 24.03 -2.20 6.03
C PRO A 59 24.54 -3.10 7.15
N HIS A 60 25.66 -3.77 6.88
CA HIS A 60 26.47 -4.52 7.86
C HIS A 60 25.74 -5.67 8.59
N LEU A 61 24.70 -6.25 7.99
CA LEU A 61 24.05 -7.43 8.57
C LEU A 61 24.95 -8.66 8.52
N SER A 62 25.08 -9.34 9.65
CA SER A 62 25.69 -10.67 9.71
C SER A 62 24.76 -11.77 9.18
N SER A 63 25.32 -12.95 8.88
CA SER A 63 24.52 -14.13 8.48
C SER A 63 23.52 -14.55 9.56
N GLU A 64 23.88 -14.41 10.84
CA GLU A 64 23.02 -14.71 11.97
C GLU A 64 21.88 -13.69 12.09
N GLU A 65 22.18 -12.41 11.93
CA GLU A 65 21.19 -11.33 11.95
C GLU A 65 20.20 -11.44 10.78
N LEU A 66 20.69 -11.84 9.60
CA LEU A 66 19.85 -12.18 8.45
C LEU A 66 18.93 -13.36 8.76
N ALA A 67 19.45 -14.42 9.37
CA ALA A 67 18.66 -15.59 9.76
C ALA A 67 17.62 -15.25 10.83
N TYR A 68 17.99 -14.44 11.80
CA TYR A 68 17.10 -13.94 12.84
C TYR A 68 15.95 -13.14 12.22
N GLY A 69 16.25 -12.10 11.44
CA GLY A 69 15.24 -11.25 10.82
C GLY A 69 14.29 -12.01 9.89
N ARG A 70 14.76 -13.07 9.20
CA ARG A 70 13.89 -13.96 8.41
C ARG A 70 12.74 -14.56 9.24
N LYS A 71 13.05 -15.08 10.43
CA LYS A 71 12.05 -15.66 11.33
C LYS A 71 11.06 -14.60 11.82
N ILE A 72 11.54 -13.39 12.10
CA ILE A 72 10.70 -12.28 12.57
C ILE A 72 9.73 -11.83 11.47
N VAL A 73 10.24 -11.55 10.27
CA VAL A 73 9.44 -11.04 9.14
C VAL A 73 8.35 -12.02 8.71
N ALA A 74 8.62 -13.32 8.75
CA ALA A 74 7.63 -14.35 8.45
C ALA A 74 6.41 -14.33 9.38
N GLY A 75 6.58 -13.84 10.62
CA GLY A 75 5.49 -13.69 11.59
C GLY A 75 4.82 -12.31 11.61
N LEU A 76 5.29 -11.34 10.82
CA LEU A 76 4.68 -10.01 10.76
C LEU A 76 3.42 -10.04 9.88
N GLY A 77 2.35 -9.36 10.31
CA GLY A 77 1.19 -9.14 9.43
C GLY A 77 1.52 -8.21 8.26
N TYR A 78 0.71 -8.26 7.19
CA TYR A 78 0.93 -7.50 5.95
C TYR A 78 1.19 -5.99 6.16
N ASN A 79 0.40 -5.33 7.00
CA ASN A 79 0.56 -3.90 7.31
C ASN A 79 1.89 -3.60 8.03
N ALA A 80 2.30 -4.47 8.96
CA ALA A 80 3.58 -4.37 9.62
C ALA A 80 4.74 -4.57 8.64
N GLN A 81 4.63 -5.55 7.73
CA GLN A 81 5.60 -5.77 6.67
C GLN A 81 5.76 -4.54 5.77
N ARG A 82 4.67 -3.87 5.38
CA ARG A 82 4.70 -2.62 4.60
C ARG A 82 5.50 -1.51 5.29
N VAL A 83 5.21 -1.26 6.57
CA VAL A 83 5.95 -0.26 7.36
C VAL A 83 7.40 -0.64 7.50
N PHE A 84 7.70 -1.92 7.77
CA PHE A 84 9.07 -2.38 7.90
C PHE A 84 9.88 -2.22 6.61
N ARG A 85 9.28 -2.44 5.43
CA ARG A 85 9.92 -2.16 4.14
C ARG A 85 10.35 -0.70 4.02
N LYS A 86 9.50 0.24 4.44
CA LYS A 86 9.85 1.67 4.44
C LYS A 86 10.99 1.97 5.42
N MET A 87 10.96 1.38 6.61
CA MET A 87 12.02 1.55 7.61
C MET A 87 13.39 1.04 7.11
N CYS A 88 13.42 -0.08 6.38
CA CYS A 88 14.65 -0.64 5.79
C CYS A 88 15.33 0.29 4.78
N LEU A 89 14.60 1.27 4.22
CA LEU A 89 15.11 2.22 3.24
C LEU A 89 15.62 3.53 3.87
N MET A 90 15.43 3.71 5.18
CA MET A 90 15.74 4.97 5.84
C MET A 90 17.24 5.08 6.18
N PRO A 91 17.87 6.24 5.95
CA PRO A 91 19.21 6.54 6.45
C PRO A 91 19.34 6.28 7.96
N GLY A 92 20.46 5.69 8.36
CA GLY A 92 20.75 5.32 9.76
C GLY A 92 20.19 3.95 10.19
N ILE A 93 19.49 3.24 9.31
CA ILE A 93 19.00 1.89 9.63
C ILE A 93 20.16 0.91 9.85
N ASN A 94 20.03 0.09 10.89
CA ASN A 94 20.93 -1.00 11.24
C ASN A 94 20.13 -2.11 11.94
N PHE A 95 20.79 -3.21 12.31
CA PHE A 95 20.12 -4.33 12.96
C PHE A 95 19.44 -3.96 14.29
N ALA A 96 20.05 -3.10 15.10
CA ALA A 96 19.45 -2.64 16.36
C ALA A 96 18.14 -1.89 16.10
N LYS A 97 18.11 -0.99 15.11
CA LYS A 97 16.90 -0.26 14.70
C LYS A 97 15.85 -1.17 14.06
N CYS A 98 16.27 -2.22 13.34
CA CYS A 98 15.33 -3.25 12.88
C CYS A 98 14.66 -3.95 14.06
N LYS A 99 15.42 -4.32 15.10
CA LYS A 99 14.86 -4.92 16.33
C LYS A 99 13.87 -3.99 17.04
N GLU A 100 14.22 -2.73 17.24
CA GLU A 100 13.31 -1.72 17.82
C GLU A 100 12.02 -1.61 17.01
N THR A 101 12.14 -1.58 15.69
CA THR A 101 11.00 -1.53 14.76
C THR A 101 10.12 -2.78 14.88
N TRP A 102 10.71 -3.98 14.90
CA TRP A 102 9.95 -5.23 15.04
C TRP A 102 9.21 -5.31 16.37
N THR A 103 9.85 -4.88 17.46
CA THR A 103 9.19 -4.80 18.78
C THR A 103 7.96 -3.90 18.72
N SER A 104 8.09 -2.73 18.11
CA SER A 104 6.96 -1.81 17.91
C SER A 104 5.86 -2.42 17.02
N LEU A 105 6.23 -3.14 15.95
CA LEU A 105 5.30 -3.72 14.99
C LEU A 105 4.58 -4.99 15.47
N ARG A 106 5.10 -5.66 16.50
CA ARG A 106 4.45 -6.82 17.16
C ARG A 106 3.34 -6.43 18.12
N GLY A 107 3.21 -5.14 18.45
CA GLY A 107 2.12 -4.61 19.27
C GLY A 107 0.76 -4.63 18.54
N PRO A 108 -0.17 -3.73 18.92
CA PRO A 108 -1.47 -3.62 18.26
C PRO A 108 -1.35 -3.48 16.75
N LYS A 109 -2.23 -4.18 16.01
CA LYS A 109 -2.24 -4.17 14.54
C LYS A 109 -2.45 -2.75 14.02
N LEU A 110 -1.57 -2.33 13.11
CA LEU A 110 -1.74 -1.06 12.40
C LEU A 110 -2.95 -1.12 11.48
N SER A 111 -3.80 -0.11 11.54
CA SER A 111 -4.88 0.06 10.57
C SER A 111 -4.30 0.44 9.20
N TYR A 112 -5.08 0.21 8.13
CA TYR A 112 -4.67 0.60 6.78
C TYR A 112 -4.44 2.12 6.68
N ALA A 113 -5.26 2.94 7.35
CA ALA A 113 -5.11 4.39 7.38
C ALA A 113 -3.79 4.82 8.03
N GLN A 114 -3.39 4.17 9.12
CA GLN A 114 -2.11 4.40 9.80
C GLN A 114 -0.93 4.01 8.93
N VAL A 115 -1.01 2.90 8.19
CA VAL A 115 0.04 2.52 7.22
C VAL A 115 0.18 3.57 6.12
N LEU A 116 -0.93 4.05 5.54
CA LEU A 116 -0.87 5.09 4.51
C LEU A 116 -0.35 6.43 5.05
N ALA A 117 -0.65 6.77 6.30
CA ALA A 117 -0.10 7.94 6.99
C ALA A 117 1.43 7.81 7.13
N PHE A 118 1.90 6.65 7.60
CA PHE A 118 3.32 6.37 7.72
C PHE A 118 4.04 6.39 6.38
N GLU A 119 3.47 5.76 5.34
CA GLU A 119 4.05 5.75 3.99
C GLU A 119 4.13 7.15 3.38
N LYS A 120 3.13 8.00 3.61
CA LYS A 120 3.14 9.38 3.15
C LYS A 120 4.19 10.21 3.90
N TRP A 121 4.24 10.09 5.23
CA TRP A 121 5.24 10.80 6.04
C TRP A 121 6.67 10.34 5.71
N SER A 122 6.90 9.03 5.55
CA SER A 122 8.22 8.48 5.20
C SER A 122 8.69 8.84 3.79
N SER A 123 7.81 9.36 2.93
CA SER A 123 8.18 9.90 1.61
C SER A 123 8.68 11.34 1.65
N LEU A 124 8.65 12.00 2.82
CA LEU A 124 9.20 13.33 2.99
C LEU A 124 10.73 13.32 2.87
N PRO A 125 11.35 14.40 2.39
CA PRO A 125 12.80 14.52 2.37
C PRO A 125 13.38 14.53 3.80
N ALA A 126 14.63 14.09 3.93
CA ALA A 126 15.39 14.07 5.20
C ALA A 126 14.82 13.17 6.31
N VAL A 127 13.96 12.20 6.00
CA VAL A 127 13.56 11.16 6.95
C VAL A 127 14.76 10.26 7.30
N THR A 128 14.91 9.94 8.59
CA THR A 128 15.91 9.00 9.12
C THR A 128 15.23 7.85 9.86
N SER A 129 15.94 6.76 10.14
CA SER A 129 15.39 5.62 10.90
C SER A 129 14.96 6.01 12.31
N ASP A 130 15.66 6.95 12.96
CA ASP A 130 15.29 7.45 14.30
C ASP A 130 13.98 8.23 14.27
N LEU A 131 13.81 9.10 13.28
CA LEU A 131 12.54 9.77 13.05
C LEU A 131 11.45 8.76 12.68
N GLY A 132 11.79 7.73 11.90
CA GLY A 132 10.86 6.66 11.50
C GLY A 132 10.25 5.94 12.69
N LEU A 133 11.05 5.59 13.69
CA LEU A 133 10.52 4.94 14.89
C LEU A 133 9.61 5.88 15.69
N LYS A 134 10.00 7.15 15.86
CA LYS A 134 9.16 8.18 16.51
C LYS A 134 7.83 8.36 15.78
N ALA A 135 7.88 8.45 14.45
CA ALA A 135 6.70 8.58 13.60
C ALA A 135 5.77 7.38 13.71
N LEU A 136 6.32 6.16 13.69
CA LEU A 136 5.54 4.93 13.84
C LEU A 136 4.77 4.92 15.16
N LEU A 137 5.43 5.29 16.26
CA LEU A 137 4.80 5.36 17.58
C LEU A 137 3.70 6.43 17.61
N ALA A 138 3.95 7.63 17.08
CA ALA A 138 2.97 8.70 17.04
C ALA A 138 1.76 8.36 16.15
N ILE A 139 1.99 7.87 14.94
CA ILE A 139 0.93 7.55 13.96
C ILE A 139 0.04 6.41 14.45
N ARG A 140 0.55 5.48 15.24
CA ARG A 140 -0.26 4.40 15.82
C ARG A 140 -1.36 4.92 16.76
N THR A 141 -1.19 6.11 17.33
CA THR A 141 -2.22 6.72 18.20
C THR A 141 -3.36 7.36 17.42
N MET A 142 -3.23 7.47 16.09
CA MET A 142 -4.17 8.26 15.28
C MET A 142 -5.41 7.47 14.88
N GLY A 143 -6.56 8.15 14.96
CA GLY A 143 -7.83 7.70 14.41
C GLY A 143 -7.88 7.78 12.87
N TYR A 144 -8.98 7.31 12.29
CA TYR A 144 -9.14 7.22 10.84
C TYR A 144 -9.12 8.58 10.13
N GLU A 145 -9.95 9.54 10.54
CA GLU A 145 -10.00 10.86 9.90
C GLU A 145 -8.73 11.67 10.19
N ALA A 146 -8.17 11.56 11.40
CA ALA A 146 -6.87 12.15 11.73
C ALA A 146 -5.75 11.66 10.79
N CYS A 147 -5.70 10.35 10.49
CA CYS A 147 -4.75 9.81 9.52
C CYS A 147 -4.94 10.41 8.12
N ARG A 148 -6.20 10.63 7.68
CA ARG A 148 -6.49 11.24 6.38
C ARG A 148 -6.06 12.70 6.32
N SER A 149 -6.38 13.48 7.35
CA SER A 149 -5.93 14.87 7.51
C SER A 149 -4.40 14.97 7.48
N PHE A 150 -3.73 14.13 8.26
CA PHE A 150 -2.27 14.11 8.35
C PHE A 150 -1.59 13.76 7.03
N ARG A 151 -2.12 12.80 6.27
CA ARG A 151 -1.61 12.49 4.92
C ARG A 151 -1.70 13.68 3.98
N ARG A 152 -2.78 14.44 4.06
CA ARG A 152 -2.97 15.63 3.24
C ARG A 152 -2.03 16.74 3.67
N TYR A 153 -1.90 16.96 4.99
CA TYR A 153 -0.92 17.89 5.56
C TYR A 153 0.51 17.56 5.10
N CYS A 154 0.93 16.30 5.16
CA CYS A 154 2.23 15.85 4.66
C CYS A 154 2.44 16.09 3.15
N GLY A 155 1.38 16.35 2.38
CA GLY A 155 1.47 16.67 0.96
C GLY A 155 1.72 18.16 0.67
N LEU A 156 1.69 19.03 1.69
CA LEU A 156 1.83 20.47 1.49
C LEU A 156 3.27 20.87 1.13
N PRO A 157 3.44 21.94 0.33
CA PRO A 157 4.76 22.51 0.06
C PRO A 157 5.52 22.89 1.34
N LYS A 158 6.86 22.80 1.26
CA LYS A 158 7.81 23.11 2.35
C LYS A 158 7.65 22.25 3.61
N MET A 159 7.01 21.08 3.49
CA MET A 159 6.85 20.15 4.62
C MET A 159 8.18 19.50 5.03
N THR A 160 8.43 19.44 6.33
CA THR A 160 9.53 18.66 6.93
C THR A 160 8.99 17.54 7.82
N PRO A 161 9.74 16.43 8.00
CA PRO A 161 9.28 15.31 8.84
C PRO A 161 8.92 15.72 10.27
N ASP A 162 9.75 16.53 10.93
CA ASP A 162 9.50 16.99 12.30
C ASP A 162 8.28 17.93 12.40
N CYS A 163 8.11 18.83 11.43
CA CYS A 163 6.94 19.70 11.38
C CYS A 163 5.66 18.87 11.24
N ALA A 164 5.66 17.85 10.37
CA ALA A 164 4.54 16.93 10.25
C ALA A 164 4.25 16.23 11.59
N LEU A 165 5.25 15.66 12.27
CA LEU A 165 5.01 14.92 13.52
C LEU A 165 4.39 15.79 14.62
N LYS A 166 4.74 17.07 14.70
CA LYS A 166 4.16 18.00 15.68
C LYS A 166 2.64 18.17 15.51
N THR A 167 2.09 17.96 14.31
CA THR A 167 0.64 18.13 14.07
C THR A 167 -0.19 16.93 14.48
N ILE A 168 0.41 15.77 14.72
CA ILE A 168 -0.33 14.55 15.14
C ILE A 168 -1.11 14.80 16.43
N LEU A 169 -0.49 15.48 17.41
CA LEU A 169 -1.15 15.78 18.69
C LEU A 169 -2.40 16.66 18.50
N LEU A 170 -2.35 17.62 17.57
CA LEU A 170 -3.48 18.50 17.26
C LEU A 170 -4.60 17.71 16.57
N LEU A 171 -4.26 16.95 15.52
CA LEU A 171 -5.24 16.19 14.74
C LEU A 171 -5.93 15.07 15.54
N ASN A 172 -5.27 14.54 16.57
CA ASN A 172 -5.87 13.56 17.48
C ASN A 172 -6.84 14.18 18.50
N ARG A 173 -6.75 15.49 18.75
CA ARG A 173 -7.71 16.20 19.60
C ARG A 173 -8.97 16.59 18.85
N PHE A 174 -8.89 16.63 17.53
CA PHE A 174 -10.03 16.96 16.67
C PHE A 174 -10.99 15.80 16.58
N ASP A 175 -12.28 16.10 16.60
CA ASP A 175 -13.29 15.14 16.14
C ASP A 175 -13.19 14.89 14.62
N ASP A 176 -14.05 14.01 14.12
CA ASP A 176 -14.08 13.67 12.70
C ASP A 176 -14.50 14.84 11.80
N ALA A 177 -15.40 15.71 12.26
CA ALA A 177 -15.86 16.87 11.49
C ALA A 177 -14.75 17.93 11.36
N GLN A 178 -14.06 18.22 12.45
CA GLN A 178 -12.89 19.10 12.49
C GLN A 178 -11.75 18.55 11.63
N ASN A 179 -11.48 17.24 11.68
CA ASN A 179 -10.50 16.61 10.79
C ASN A 179 -10.89 16.74 9.31
N ARG A 180 -12.16 16.55 8.95
CA ARG A 180 -12.63 16.77 7.57
C ARG A 180 -12.52 18.24 7.15
N ALA A 181 -12.77 19.17 8.05
CA ALA A 181 -12.57 20.60 7.79
C ALA A 181 -11.09 20.92 7.53
N ALA A 182 -10.18 20.38 8.33
CA ALA A 182 -8.74 20.48 8.11
C ALA A 182 -8.32 19.89 6.74
N GLN A 183 -8.91 18.75 6.34
CA GLN A 183 -8.70 18.20 4.99
C GLN A 183 -9.14 19.18 3.89
N GLY A 184 -10.25 19.89 4.07
CA GLY A 184 -10.69 20.93 3.14
C GLY A 184 -9.70 22.10 3.08
N LEU A 185 -9.33 22.63 4.23
CA LEU A 185 -8.36 23.73 4.36
C LEU A 185 -7.02 23.41 3.68
N PHE A 186 -6.48 22.20 3.87
CA PHE A 186 -5.23 21.77 3.22
C PHE A 186 -5.36 21.57 1.69
N ALA A 187 -6.58 21.62 1.15
CA ALA A 187 -6.85 21.57 -0.29
C ALA A 187 -6.68 22.92 -0.99
N VAL A 188 -6.74 24.02 -0.23
CA VAL A 188 -6.80 25.37 -0.78
C VAL A 188 -5.55 25.65 -1.60
N ALA A 189 -5.74 26.20 -2.80
CA ALA A 189 -4.64 26.49 -3.71
C ALA A 189 -3.67 27.52 -3.09
N GLY A 190 -2.38 27.20 -3.13
CA GLY A 190 -1.32 28.03 -2.53
C GLY A 190 -1.05 27.76 -1.05
N MET A 191 -1.85 26.91 -0.39
CA MET A 191 -1.64 26.53 1.01
C MET A 191 -0.30 25.81 1.18
N ASN A 192 0.51 26.24 2.15
CA ASN A 192 1.75 25.57 2.53
C ASN A 192 1.71 25.06 3.97
N ALA A 193 2.72 24.27 4.37
CA ALA A 193 2.78 23.64 5.70
C ALA A 193 2.64 24.65 6.87
N VAL A 194 3.28 25.82 6.78
CA VAL A 194 3.28 26.83 7.84
C VAL A 194 1.90 27.46 7.97
N GLN A 195 1.33 27.94 6.85
CA GLN A 195 -0.01 28.54 6.82
C GLN A 195 -1.09 27.56 7.29
N ALA A 196 -0.96 26.29 6.90
CA ALA A 196 -1.86 25.24 7.31
C ALA A 196 -1.78 24.99 8.83
N LEU A 197 -0.59 25.02 9.42
CA LEU A 197 -0.42 24.88 10.87
C LEU A 197 -1.08 26.03 11.63
N ASP A 198 -0.90 27.26 11.17
CA ASP A 198 -1.52 28.44 11.81
C ASP A 198 -3.05 28.35 11.74
N SER A 199 -3.56 27.93 10.58
CA SER A 199 -4.99 27.78 10.32
C SER A 199 -5.65 26.62 11.10
N LEU A 200 -4.88 25.62 11.54
CA LEU A 200 -5.40 24.57 12.44
C LEU A 200 -5.90 25.14 13.78
N GLY A 201 -5.33 26.25 14.25
CA GLY A 201 -5.81 26.94 15.46
C GLY A 201 -7.25 27.46 15.31
N ILE A 202 -7.67 27.81 14.09
CA ILE A 202 -9.04 28.24 13.77
C ILE A 202 -9.97 27.03 13.78
N ILE A 203 -9.57 25.92 13.13
CA ILE A 203 -10.36 24.68 13.08
C ILE A 203 -10.62 24.11 14.49
N ALA A 204 -9.66 24.26 15.40
CA ALA A 204 -9.81 23.81 16.78
C ALA A 204 -10.94 24.52 17.56
N ARG A 205 -11.38 25.70 17.10
CA ARG A 205 -12.36 26.55 17.79
C ARG A 205 -13.75 26.53 17.17
N VAL A 206 -13.92 25.90 16.00
CA VAL A 206 -15.22 25.84 15.31
C VAL A 206 -16.02 24.62 15.76
N HIS A 207 -17.32 24.81 15.99
CA HIS A 207 -18.26 23.72 16.26
C HIS A 207 -18.52 22.87 15.01
N ASP A 208 -19.00 21.63 15.16
CA ASP A 208 -19.22 20.65 14.07
C ASP A 208 -19.86 21.22 12.80
N HIS A 209 -20.91 22.02 12.93
CA HIS A 209 -21.64 22.61 11.81
C HIS A 209 -20.81 23.68 11.08
N GLN A 210 -20.02 24.46 11.82
CA GLN A 210 -19.08 25.42 11.27
C GLN A 210 -17.88 24.72 10.62
N ALA A 211 -17.39 23.62 11.20
CA ALA A 211 -16.35 22.78 10.61
C ALA A 211 -16.80 22.18 9.27
N ARG A 212 -18.03 21.66 9.20
CA ARG A 212 -18.62 21.16 7.94
C ARG A 212 -18.76 22.26 6.89
N ALA A 213 -19.23 23.44 7.29
CA ALA A 213 -19.32 24.59 6.40
C ALA A 213 -17.93 24.98 5.86
N ALA A 214 -16.93 25.13 6.74
CA ALA A 214 -15.55 25.44 6.34
C ALA A 214 -14.96 24.40 5.38
N GLY A 215 -15.19 23.11 5.64
CA GLY A 215 -14.77 22.02 4.75
C GLY A 215 -15.44 22.09 3.36
N ALA A 216 -16.72 22.45 3.30
CA ALA A 216 -17.45 22.64 2.04
C ALA A 216 -16.98 23.89 1.29
N PHE A 217 -16.77 25.01 1.99
CA PHE A 217 -16.26 26.25 1.42
C PHE A 217 -14.86 26.08 0.79
N ALA A 218 -13.98 25.32 1.44
CA ALA A 218 -12.65 25.04 0.91
C ALA A 218 -12.67 24.17 -0.37
N GLY A 219 -13.80 23.53 -0.69
CA GLY A 219 -14.00 22.75 -1.91
C GLY A 219 -14.49 23.56 -3.12
N VAL A 220 -14.80 24.85 -2.95
CA VAL A 220 -15.29 25.72 -4.04
C VAL A 220 -14.15 26.07 -5.00
N ALA A 221 -14.39 25.91 -6.30
CA ALA A 221 -13.41 26.23 -7.33
C ALA A 221 -13.05 27.72 -7.32
N GLY A 222 -11.74 28.03 -7.27
CA GLY A 222 -11.21 29.39 -7.23
C GLY A 222 -10.78 29.88 -5.85
N MET A 223 -11.03 29.12 -4.78
CA MET A 223 -10.53 29.46 -3.43
C MET A 223 -9.00 29.44 -3.38
N ASN A 224 -8.43 30.55 -2.89
CA ASN A 224 -6.99 30.72 -2.65
C ASN A 224 -6.74 31.26 -1.24
N VAL A 225 -5.48 31.16 -0.77
CA VAL A 225 -5.11 31.56 0.59
C VAL A 225 -5.39 33.04 0.89
N GLY A 226 -5.30 33.94 -0.10
CA GLY A 226 -5.54 35.38 0.09
C GLY A 226 -7.02 35.75 0.34
N MET A 227 -7.93 34.78 0.34
CA MET A 227 -9.34 34.96 0.67
C MET A 227 -9.69 34.39 2.06
N LEU A 228 -8.68 33.96 2.84
CA LEU A 228 -8.82 33.44 4.21
C LEU A 228 -8.39 34.45 5.28
N ASP A 229 -7.92 35.64 4.88
CA ASP A 229 -7.63 36.80 5.73
C ASP A 229 -8.89 37.66 5.92
#